data_AF-A0A971VI58-F1
#
_entry.id   AF-A0A971VI58-F1
#
_cell.length_a   1.000
_cell.length_b   1.000
_cell.length_c   1.000
_cell.angle_alpha   90.00
_cell.angle_beta   90.00
_cell.angle_gamma   90.00
#
_symmetry.space_group_name_H-M   'P 1'
#
loop_
_entity.id
_entity.type
_entity.pdbx_description
1 polymer ?
#
loop_
_entity_poly.entity_id
_entity_poly.type
_entity_poly.pdbx_seq_one_letter_code
_entity_poly.pdbx_strand_id
1 'polypeptide(L)'
;MGKMHRWVVIVAFLIIIICGWIAVSTIFMEKKDIVVPSVVGTQLIDAVDLLQSRGLLAKVDKIDSPERADTVISQNIPEGVKVAKGKVLLIKVSKGGSIVPIPDVRGMKFEEGIKRLSEAGFKVDKVMRVTDKLKPAGSIIAQNPAAPQTVAANAMVSIIVSLGSDGEGSFVLVPDLIGLDIESAKKAIEKSDLSIGVTNESPSASTSEGTVLSTSPRKGASVPAGTTINITVSRALRANEMSSERPPMDNQNKEREEVVRKIVIKESAPVKIPLKTDSNIPADKKTELKVVEKGASVELVPVSSEKTNKSESEAKVETLLTDANKQKKTAKIRYQTPPLSKPLSLKIEMRDSSGIKIIKEGTAKSGEYISLDVPYIGASTVMITLGGDLVWQDRFN
;
A
#
# COMPACT_ATOMS: atom_id res chain seq x y z
N MET A 1 18.20 -41.53 87.09
CA MET A 1 17.70 -41.41 85.69
C MET A 1 18.87 -41.39 84.73
N GLY A 2 19.03 -42.45 83.94
CA GLY A 2 20.23 -42.68 83.13
C GLY A 2 20.42 -41.68 82.00
N LYS A 3 21.68 -41.47 81.58
CA LYS A 3 22.08 -40.56 80.49
C LYS A 3 21.25 -40.73 79.21
N MET A 4 20.73 -41.93 78.95
CA MET A 4 19.83 -42.23 77.82
C MET A 4 18.50 -41.46 77.87
N HIS A 5 17.90 -41.27 79.05
CA HIS A 5 16.61 -40.59 79.16
C HIS A 5 16.71 -39.09 78.84
N ARG A 6 17.84 -38.45 79.19
CA ARG A 6 18.15 -37.07 78.81
C ARG A 6 18.28 -36.91 77.30
N TRP A 7 18.90 -37.87 76.62
CA TRP A 7 19.03 -37.84 75.17
C TRP A 7 17.68 -38.03 74.46
N VAL A 8 16.83 -38.92 74.96
CA VAL A 8 15.47 -39.12 74.40
C VAL A 8 14.63 -37.84 74.50
N VAL A 9 14.68 -37.13 75.63
CA VAL A 9 13.94 -35.87 75.80
C VAL A 9 14.47 -34.76 74.89
N ILE A 10 15.79 -34.67 74.70
CA ILE A 10 16.41 -33.69 73.79
C ILE A 10 15.99 -33.96 72.34
N VAL A 11 16.03 -35.23 71.90
CA VAL A 11 15.62 -35.61 70.55
C VAL A 11 14.13 -35.32 70.33
N ALA A 12 13.27 -35.64 71.30
CA ALA A 12 11.84 -35.34 71.21
C ALA A 12 11.57 -33.83 71.09
N PHE A 13 12.28 -32.99 71.85
CA PHE A 13 12.13 -31.54 71.78
C PHE A 13 12.61 -30.97 70.43
N LEU A 14 13.71 -31.52 69.89
CA LEU A 14 14.26 -31.12 68.59
C LEU A 14 13.30 -31.47 67.45
N ILE A 15 12.63 -32.63 67.52
CA ILE A 15 11.59 -33.03 66.57
C ILE A 15 10.40 -32.07 66.59
N ILE A 16 9.97 -31.61 67.78
CA ILE A 16 8.86 -30.64 67.91
C ILE A 16 9.24 -29.30 67.30
N ILE A 17 10.47 -28.82 67.54
CA ILE A 17 10.96 -27.56 66.94
C ILE A 17 11.05 -27.69 65.40
N ILE A 18 11.54 -28.81 64.89
CA ILE A 18 11.61 -29.06 63.44
C ILE A 18 10.21 -29.11 62.83
N CYS A 19 9.25 -29.81 63.45
CA CYS A 19 7.87 -29.86 62.98
C CYS A 19 7.22 -28.47 63.02
N GLY A 20 7.46 -27.69 64.09
CA GLY A 20 6.99 -26.31 64.20
C GLY A 20 7.58 -25.42 63.11
N TRP A 21 8.88 -25.54 62.85
CA TRP A 21 9.57 -24.78 61.79
C TRP A 21 9.08 -25.15 60.39
N ILE A 22 8.83 -26.44 60.13
CA ILE A 22 8.24 -26.92 58.87
C ILE A 22 6.80 -26.45 58.72
N ALA A 23 5.99 -26.47 59.78
CA ALA A 23 4.62 -25.95 59.75
C ALA A 23 4.58 -24.44 59.48
N VAL A 24 5.45 -23.67 60.15
CA VAL A 24 5.59 -22.23 59.88
C VAL A 24 6.11 -22.00 58.46
N SER A 25 7.10 -22.77 58.01
CA SER A 25 7.66 -22.65 56.67
C SER A 25 6.63 -22.95 55.59
N THR A 26 5.84 -24.03 55.73
CA THR A 26 4.82 -24.43 54.76
C THR A 26 3.64 -23.43 54.70
N ILE A 27 3.23 -22.87 55.83
CA ILE A 27 2.15 -21.87 55.88
C ILE A 27 2.61 -20.50 55.33
N PHE A 28 3.88 -20.12 55.54
CA PHE A 28 4.41 -18.84 55.05
C PHE A 28 5.00 -18.89 53.62
N MET A 29 5.25 -20.06 53.03
CA MET A 29 5.88 -20.23 51.70
C MET A 29 4.96 -20.80 50.61
N GLU A 30 3.64 -20.71 50.75
CA GLU A 30 2.77 -20.97 49.60
C GLU A 30 2.87 -19.81 48.61
N LYS A 31 3.80 -19.93 47.63
CA LYS A 31 3.89 -19.03 46.48
C LYS A 31 2.67 -19.24 45.59
N LYS A 32 1.54 -18.63 45.97
CA LYS A 32 0.33 -18.67 45.17
C LYS A 32 0.51 -17.73 43.99
N ASP A 33 0.83 -18.33 42.85
CA ASP A 33 0.93 -17.62 41.58
C ASP A 33 -0.45 -17.13 41.14
N ILE A 34 -0.50 -15.88 40.72
CA ILE A 34 -1.68 -15.20 40.20
C ILE A 34 -1.51 -14.99 38.71
N VAL A 35 -2.59 -15.24 37.96
CA VAL A 35 -2.64 -14.94 36.53
C VAL A 35 -2.90 -13.44 36.36
N VAL A 36 -2.03 -12.78 35.60
CA VAL A 36 -2.16 -11.37 35.25
C VAL A 36 -3.42 -11.15 34.40
N PRO A 37 -4.36 -10.29 34.85
CA PRO A 37 -5.52 -9.94 34.05
C PRO A 37 -5.16 -8.96 32.92
N SER A 38 -6.04 -8.84 31.94
CA SER A 38 -6.00 -7.75 30.96
C SER A 38 -6.50 -6.47 31.61
N VAL A 39 -5.70 -5.41 31.56
CA VAL A 39 -6.13 -4.06 31.96
C VAL A 39 -5.96 -3.05 30.82
N VAL A 40 -5.53 -3.47 29.63
CA VAL A 40 -5.39 -2.57 28.48
C VAL A 40 -6.78 -2.17 27.97
N GLY A 41 -6.98 -0.86 27.77
CA GLY A 41 -8.25 -0.29 27.33
C GLY A 41 -9.27 -0.03 28.44
N THR A 42 -9.02 -0.46 29.68
CA THR A 42 -9.89 -0.13 30.82
C THR A 42 -9.54 1.24 31.41
N GLN A 43 -10.45 1.81 32.23
CA GLN A 43 -10.10 3.01 33.00
C GLN A 43 -9.10 2.67 34.10
N LEU A 44 -8.29 3.65 34.50
CA LEU A 44 -7.30 3.54 35.55
C LEU A 44 -7.89 3.02 36.87
N ILE A 45 -9.08 3.48 37.23
CA ILE A 45 -9.70 3.08 38.51
C ILE A 45 -10.09 1.59 38.47
N ASP A 46 -10.76 1.16 37.40
CA ASP A 46 -11.15 -0.23 37.18
C ASP A 46 -9.92 -1.15 37.05
N ALA A 47 -8.86 -0.67 36.39
CA ALA A 47 -7.61 -1.40 36.23
C ALA A 47 -6.92 -1.65 37.57
N VAL A 48 -6.81 -0.61 38.41
CA VAL A 48 -6.18 -0.72 39.73
C VAL A 48 -7.01 -1.62 40.64
N ASP A 49 -8.33 -1.48 40.63
CA ASP A 49 -9.23 -2.33 41.42
C ASP A 49 -9.15 -3.80 40.97
N LEU A 50 -9.13 -4.05 39.65
CA LEU A 50 -8.98 -5.39 39.10
C LEU A 50 -7.64 -6.01 39.49
N LEU A 51 -6.53 -5.27 39.39
CA LEU A 51 -5.21 -5.74 39.79
C LEU A 51 -5.15 -6.02 41.29
N GLN A 52 -5.66 -5.12 42.12
CA GLN A 52 -5.67 -5.26 43.57
C GLN A 52 -6.54 -6.44 44.03
N SER A 53 -7.70 -6.66 43.39
CA SER A 53 -8.57 -7.82 43.67
C SER A 53 -7.87 -9.15 43.40
N ARG A 54 -6.92 -9.18 42.45
CA ARG A 54 -6.07 -10.33 42.15
C ARG A 54 -4.83 -10.40 43.04
N GLY A 55 -4.60 -9.44 43.93
CA GLY A 55 -3.41 -9.38 44.78
C GLY A 55 -2.16 -8.90 44.04
N LEU A 56 -2.33 -8.14 42.95
CA LEU A 56 -1.26 -7.48 42.21
C LEU A 56 -1.23 -6.00 42.57
N LEU A 57 -0.07 -5.36 42.40
CA LEU A 57 0.11 -3.93 42.63
C LEU A 57 0.30 -3.23 41.28
N ALA A 58 -0.18 -1.99 41.16
CA ALA A 58 -0.01 -1.18 39.97
C ALA A 58 0.95 -0.01 40.23
N LYS A 59 1.91 0.20 39.33
CA LYS A 59 2.66 1.45 39.21
C LYS A 59 2.18 2.15 37.94
N VAL A 60 1.73 3.39 38.09
CA VAL A 60 1.12 4.16 36.99
C VAL A 60 2.15 5.11 36.40
N ASP A 61 2.29 5.08 35.09
CA ASP A 61 3.06 6.04 34.30
C ASP A 61 2.13 6.75 33.32
N LYS A 62 1.91 8.06 33.49
CA LYS A 62 0.99 8.81 32.63
C LYS A 62 1.74 9.32 31.40
N ILE A 63 1.26 8.97 30.22
CA ILE A 63 1.84 9.36 28.92
C ILE A 63 0.81 10.11 28.07
N ASP A 64 1.30 10.97 27.19
CA ASP A 64 0.47 11.63 26.19
C ASP A 64 0.04 10.60 25.13
N SER A 65 -1.27 10.46 24.91
CA SER A 65 -1.86 9.45 24.03
C SER A 65 -3.15 9.99 23.41
N PRO A 66 -3.52 9.54 22.19
CA PRO A 66 -4.81 9.90 21.57
C PRO A 66 -6.02 9.31 22.29
N GLU A 67 -5.84 8.33 23.16
CA GLU A 67 -6.93 7.72 23.93
C GLU A 67 -7.51 8.67 24.96
N ARG A 68 -8.75 8.41 25.38
CA ARG A 68 -9.40 9.14 26.47
C ARG A 68 -8.50 9.18 27.71
N ALA A 69 -8.52 10.32 28.41
CA ALA A 69 -7.80 10.49 29.67
C ALA A 69 -8.13 9.34 30.64
N ASP A 70 -7.10 8.91 31.37
CA ASP A 70 -7.12 7.82 32.35
C ASP A 70 -7.40 6.42 31.77
N THR A 71 -7.32 6.24 30.43
CA THR A 71 -7.36 4.92 29.80
C THR A 71 -5.99 4.24 29.82
N VAL A 72 -5.93 2.97 30.20
CA VAL A 72 -4.68 2.20 30.18
C VAL A 72 -4.29 1.86 28.75
N ILE A 73 -3.09 2.27 28.34
CA ILE A 73 -2.53 2.09 26.98
C ILE A 73 -1.76 0.79 26.85
N SER A 74 -0.99 0.45 27.87
CA SER A 74 -0.14 -0.73 27.84
C SER A 74 0.22 -1.19 29.24
N GLN A 75 0.37 -2.50 29.42
CA GLN A 75 0.94 -3.12 30.62
C GLN A 75 2.27 -3.81 30.26
N ASN A 76 3.23 -3.77 31.18
CA ASN A 76 4.55 -4.37 30.94
C ASN A 76 4.54 -5.91 30.96
N ILE A 77 3.67 -6.52 31.78
CA ILE A 77 3.48 -7.98 31.84
C ILE A 77 2.20 -8.30 31.09
N PRO A 78 2.24 -9.08 30.01
CA PRO A 78 1.04 -9.41 29.23
C PRO A 78 0.05 -10.24 30.05
N GLU A 79 -1.21 -10.22 29.61
CA GLU A 79 -2.28 -11.02 30.19
C GLU A 79 -1.96 -12.53 30.17
N GLY A 80 -2.52 -13.29 31.12
CA GLY A 80 -2.35 -14.74 31.18
C GLY A 80 -1.03 -15.21 31.82
N VAL A 81 -0.04 -14.32 32.00
CA VAL A 81 1.23 -14.66 32.66
C VAL A 81 1.01 -14.91 34.15
N LYS A 82 1.61 -15.97 34.69
CA LYS A 82 1.60 -16.27 36.13
C LYS A 82 2.71 -15.50 36.85
N VAL A 83 2.36 -14.77 37.89
CA VAL A 83 3.29 -14.00 38.72
C VAL A 83 3.00 -14.18 40.20
N ALA A 84 4.01 -14.02 41.04
CA ALA A 84 3.82 -14.08 42.49
C ALA A 84 2.87 -12.97 42.99
N LYS A 85 2.12 -13.28 44.05
CA LYS A 85 1.31 -12.28 44.77
C LYS A 85 2.15 -11.09 45.22
N GLY A 86 1.60 -9.88 45.09
CA GLY A 86 2.26 -8.62 45.39
C GLY A 86 3.19 -8.11 44.28
N LYS A 87 3.26 -8.79 43.12
CA LYS A 87 4.04 -8.29 41.97
C LYS A 87 3.49 -6.93 41.52
N VAL A 88 4.41 -5.99 41.29
CA VAL A 88 4.11 -4.66 40.74
C VAL A 88 4.11 -4.72 39.21
N LEU A 89 2.98 -4.35 38.61
CA LEU A 89 2.83 -4.15 37.17
C LEU A 89 2.96 -2.68 36.84
N LEU A 90 3.77 -2.36 35.83
CA LEU A 90 3.87 -1.01 35.29
C LEU A 90 2.81 -0.86 34.20
N ILE A 91 1.84 0.03 34.44
CA ILE A 91 0.81 0.38 33.47
C ILE A 91 1.04 1.79 32.97
N LYS A 92 1.00 1.97 31.65
CA LYS A 92 1.03 3.28 31.01
C LYS A 92 -0.39 3.74 30.76
N VAL A 93 -0.72 4.96 31.14
CA VAL A 93 -2.07 5.51 31.11
C VAL A 93 -2.11 6.80 30.31
N SER A 94 -3.18 7.01 29.53
CA SER A 94 -3.38 8.24 28.77
C SER A 94 -3.57 9.44 29.71
N LYS A 95 -2.85 10.53 29.46
CA LYS A 95 -3.20 11.85 30.01
C LYS A 95 -4.43 12.45 29.34
N GLY A 96 -4.86 11.89 28.21
CA GLY A 96 -5.77 12.55 27.27
C GLY A 96 -5.09 13.73 26.58
N GLY A 97 -5.66 14.17 25.46
CA GLY A 97 -5.14 15.34 24.75
C GLY A 97 -5.83 15.58 23.41
N SER A 98 -5.61 16.77 22.87
CA SER A 98 -5.99 17.08 21.50
C SER A 98 -5.15 16.24 20.54
N ILE A 99 -5.81 15.51 19.65
CA ILE A 99 -5.17 14.79 18.56
C ILE A 99 -5.00 15.71 17.36
N VAL A 100 -3.81 15.69 16.77
CA VAL A 100 -3.47 16.51 15.60
C VAL A 100 -2.88 15.58 14.53
N PRO A 101 -3.24 15.74 13.25
CA PRO A 101 -2.62 14.98 12.17
C PRO A 101 -1.13 15.33 12.05
N ILE A 102 -0.28 14.31 11.95
CA ILE A 102 1.15 14.53 11.70
C ILE A 102 1.37 14.86 10.22
N PRO A 103 2.08 15.96 9.89
CA PRO A 103 2.41 16.25 8.50
C PRO A 103 3.40 15.22 7.94
N ASP A 104 3.29 14.94 6.63
CA ASP A 104 4.30 14.17 5.92
C ASP A 104 5.48 15.08 5.54
N VAL A 105 6.67 14.74 6.02
CA VAL A 105 7.93 15.41 5.70
C VAL A 105 8.89 14.52 4.91
N ARG A 106 8.46 13.32 4.51
CA ARG A 106 9.29 12.43 3.68
C ARG A 106 9.53 13.06 2.32
N GLY A 107 10.77 12.98 1.84
CA GLY A 107 11.23 13.60 0.61
C GLY A 107 11.56 15.09 0.72
N MET A 108 11.17 15.77 1.80
CA MET A 108 11.54 17.17 2.03
C MET A 108 13.01 17.28 2.46
N LYS A 109 13.59 18.47 2.29
CA LYS A 109 14.89 18.80 2.90
C LYS A 109 14.77 18.81 4.42
N PHE A 110 15.83 18.44 5.11
CA PHE A 110 15.86 18.39 6.57
C PHE A 110 15.34 19.69 7.20
N GLU A 111 15.85 20.85 6.81
CA GLU A 111 15.48 22.15 7.39
C GLU A 111 14.00 22.48 7.15
N GLU A 112 13.49 22.18 5.95
CA GLU A 112 12.10 22.39 5.58
C GLU A 112 11.15 21.46 6.34
N GLY A 113 11.53 20.19 6.48
CA GLY A 113 10.78 19.20 7.24
C GLY A 113 10.70 19.55 8.73
N ILE A 114 11.81 19.96 9.34
CA ILE A 114 11.82 20.45 10.73
C ILE A 114 10.90 21.65 10.89
N LYS A 115 10.96 22.63 9.98
CA LYS A 115 10.10 23.81 10.01
C LYS A 115 8.62 23.42 9.94
N ARG A 116 8.25 22.54 9.01
CA ARG A 116 6.88 22.05 8.85
C ARG A 116 6.35 21.30 10.07
N LEU A 117 7.19 20.49 10.71
CA LEU A 117 6.83 19.81 11.96
C LEU A 117 6.63 20.82 13.11
N SER A 118 7.52 21.80 13.23
CA SER A 118 7.44 22.85 14.25
C SER A 118 6.19 23.73 14.10
N GLU A 119 5.87 24.14 12.86
CA GLU A 119 4.64 24.90 12.54
C GLU A 119 3.37 24.12 12.87
N ALA A 120 3.42 22.78 12.78
CA ALA A 120 2.34 21.90 13.17
C ALA A 120 2.32 21.56 14.68
N GLY A 121 3.24 22.13 15.47
CA GLY A 121 3.33 21.93 16.93
C GLY A 121 4.14 20.70 17.37
N PHE A 122 4.75 19.97 16.44
CA PHE A 122 5.55 18.78 16.73
C PHE A 122 7.02 19.11 16.99
N LYS A 123 7.64 18.39 17.92
CA LYS A 123 9.07 18.49 18.24
C LYS A 123 9.81 17.28 17.71
N VAL A 124 11.00 17.50 17.16
CA VAL A 124 11.87 16.40 16.73
C VAL A 124 12.73 15.94 17.89
N ASP A 125 12.71 14.64 18.15
CA ASP A 125 13.48 13.98 19.22
C ASP A 125 14.77 13.38 18.65
N LYS A 126 14.64 12.36 17.80
CA LYS A 126 15.79 11.64 17.24
C LYS A 126 15.96 11.91 15.76
N VAL A 127 17.17 12.30 15.36
CA VAL A 127 17.60 12.42 13.96
C VAL A 127 18.64 11.35 13.67
N MET A 128 18.31 10.40 12.80
CA MET A 128 19.25 9.39 12.31
C MET A 128 19.72 9.77 10.91
N ARG A 129 21.00 9.59 10.61
CA ARG A 129 21.57 9.84 9.29
C ARG A 129 22.07 8.53 8.70
N VAL A 130 21.66 8.21 7.49
CA VAL A 130 21.99 6.95 6.81
C VAL A 130 22.38 7.21 5.35
N THR A 131 23.33 6.45 4.83
CA THR A 131 23.70 6.45 3.41
C THR A 131 22.57 5.86 2.58
N ASP A 132 22.11 6.58 1.56
CA ASP A 132 21.04 6.14 0.66
C ASP A 132 21.43 6.53 -0.78
N LYS A 133 21.46 5.54 -1.68
CA LYS A 133 21.84 5.70 -3.09
C LYS A 133 20.70 6.25 -3.96
N LEU A 134 19.46 6.16 -3.48
CA LEU A 134 18.25 6.54 -4.20
C LEU A 134 17.74 7.93 -3.78
N LYS A 135 18.15 8.43 -2.61
CA LYS A 135 17.68 9.69 -2.05
C LYS A 135 18.82 10.71 -1.93
N PRO A 136 18.62 11.96 -2.37
CA PRO A 136 19.66 12.99 -2.31
C PRO A 136 20.06 13.28 -0.86
N ALA A 137 21.32 13.64 -0.66
CA ALA A 137 21.84 14.05 0.64
C ALA A 137 21.00 15.18 1.24
N GLY A 138 20.73 15.09 2.54
CA GLY A 138 19.93 16.04 3.29
C GLY A 138 18.41 15.88 3.17
N SER A 139 17.92 14.92 2.37
CA SER A 139 16.47 14.63 2.30
C SER A 139 16.01 13.68 3.41
N ILE A 140 14.80 13.90 3.93
CA ILE A 140 14.18 13.00 4.93
C ILE A 140 13.67 11.75 4.21
N ILE A 141 14.19 10.59 4.60
CA ILE A 141 13.80 9.29 4.04
C ILE A 141 12.57 8.74 4.76
N ALA A 142 12.53 8.87 6.08
CA ALA A 142 11.49 8.32 6.92
C ALA A 142 11.19 9.21 8.12
N GLN A 143 9.97 9.08 8.63
CA GLN A 143 9.52 9.69 9.87
C GLN A 143 8.78 8.66 10.71
N ASN A 144 8.84 8.80 12.02
CA ASN A 144 8.05 8.03 12.96
C ASN A 144 7.58 8.98 14.09
N PRO A 145 6.26 9.15 14.30
CA PRO A 145 5.14 8.44 13.66
C PRO A 145 4.98 8.67 12.15
N ALA A 146 4.45 7.69 11.42
CA ALA A 146 4.31 7.77 9.96
C ALA A 146 3.05 8.57 9.56
N ALA A 147 3.18 9.55 8.68
CA ALA A 147 2.01 10.22 8.09
C ALA A 147 1.23 9.24 7.19
N PRO A 148 -0.12 9.30 7.14
CA PRO A 148 -1.03 10.34 7.66
C PRO A 148 -1.61 10.10 9.09
N GLN A 149 -0.85 9.51 10.02
CA GLN A 149 -1.35 9.20 11.36
C GLN A 149 -1.73 10.44 12.20
N THR A 150 -2.76 10.32 13.05
CA THR A 150 -3.10 11.30 14.09
C THR A 150 -2.43 10.93 15.41
N VAL A 151 -1.79 11.88 16.06
CA VAL A 151 -1.05 11.67 17.31
C VAL A 151 -1.36 12.80 18.30
N ALA A 152 -0.95 12.66 19.57
CA ALA A 152 -1.12 13.72 20.56
C ALA A 152 -0.39 15.00 20.11
N ALA A 153 -0.97 16.18 20.35
CA ALA A 153 -0.45 17.47 19.90
C ALA A 153 1.02 17.76 20.28
N ASN A 154 1.53 17.15 21.35
CA ASN A 154 2.91 17.31 21.83
C ASN A 154 3.79 16.08 21.57
N ALA A 155 3.35 15.17 20.69
CA ALA A 155 4.11 13.97 20.37
C ALA A 155 5.47 14.33 19.76
N MET A 156 6.49 13.56 20.13
CA MET A 156 7.81 13.69 19.55
C MET A 156 7.89 12.90 18.24
N VAL A 157 8.62 13.46 17.27
CA VAL A 157 8.81 12.86 15.94
C VAL A 157 10.29 12.52 15.77
N SER A 158 10.55 11.30 15.34
CA SER A 158 11.88 10.87 14.93
C SER A 158 11.96 10.84 13.41
N ILE A 159 13.11 11.23 12.87
CA ILE A 159 13.33 11.32 11.42
C ILE A 159 14.65 10.67 11.01
N ILE A 160 14.65 10.12 9.80
CA ILE A 160 15.82 9.54 9.16
C ILE A 160 16.17 10.40 7.95
N VAL A 161 17.41 10.84 7.84
CA VAL A 161 17.91 11.74 6.81
C VAL A 161 18.96 11.03 5.96
N SER A 162 18.86 11.18 4.65
CA SER A 162 19.85 10.67 3.71
C SER A 162 21.17 11.43 3.83
N LEU A 163 22.27 10.71 3.89
CA LEU A 163 23.62 11.25 3.69
C LEU A 163 23.98 11.36 2.20
N GLY A 164 23.11 10.88 1.31
CA GLY A 164 23.46 10.60 -0.08
C GLY A 164 24.41 9.42 -0.16
N SER A 165 25.11 9.26 -1.27
CA SER A 165 26.24 8.34 -1.39
C SER A 165 27.56 9.11 -1.47
N ASP A 166 28.53 8.61 -0.71
CA ASP A 166 29.79 9.21 -0.26
C ASP A 166 30.85 9.39 -1.40
N GLY A 167 30.40 9.46 -2.64
CA GLY A 167 31.21 9.28 -3.84
C GLY A 167 30.47 8.32 -4.77
N GLU A 168 30.30 8.68 -6.05
CA GLU A 168 29.48 7.99 -7.07
C GLU A 168 27.96 8.24 -7.06
N GLY A 169 27.43 9.23 -6.32
CA GLY A 169 25.99 9.57 -6.43
C GLY A 169 25.63 11.03 -6.21
N SER A 170 26.42 11.91 -6.83
CA SER A 170 25.83 13.16 -7.31
C SER A 170 24.68 12.81 -8.25
N PHE A 171 23.51 13.39 -8.02
CA PHE A 171 22.45 13.31 -9.03
C PHE A 171 22.92 14.13 -10.23
N VAL A 172 22.93 13.50 -11.41
CA VAL A 172 23.30 14.13 -12.67
C VAL A 172 22.05 14.29 -13.52
N LEU A 173 21.97 15.40 -14.26
CA LEU A 173 20.90 15.62 -15.23
C LEU A 173 21.19 14.82 -16.49
N VAL A 174 20.19 14.09 -16.98
CA VAL A 174 20.31 13.39 -18.26
C VAL A 174 20.53 14.43 -19.37
N PRO A 175 21.66 14.35 -20.13
CA PRO A 175 21.98 15.29 -21.19
C PRO A 175 20.97 15.21 -22.34
N ASP A 176 20.99 16.23 -23.21
CA ASP A 176 20.22 16.19 -24.45
C ASP A 176 20.94 15.30 -25.46
N LEU A 177 20.30 14.19 -25.81
CA LEU A 177 20.85 13.17 -26.70
C LEU A 177 20.04 13.06 -28.00
N ILE A 178 18.89 13.75 -28.10
CA ILE A 178 18.00 13.65 -29.25
C ILE A 178 18.64 14.35 -30.45
N GLY A 179 18.62 13.69 -31.62
CA GLY A 179 19.22 14.22 -32.85
C GLY A 179 20.73 14.04 -32.98
N LEU A 180 21.40 13.50 -31.95
CA LEU A 180 22.81 13.11 -32.04
C LEU A 180 22.97 11.75 -32.73
N ASP A 181 24.15 11.51 -33.30
CA ASP A 181 24.57 10.17 -33.70
C ASP A 181 24.91 9.30 -32.48
N ILE A 182 24.93 7.98 -32.66
CA ILE A 182 25.23 7.00 -31.59
C ILE A 182 26.56 7.27 -30.88
N GLU A 183 27.62 7.61 -31.60
CA GLU A 183 28.95 7.78 -31.01
C GLU A 183 29.02 9.05 -30.16
N SER A 184 28.46 10.15 -30.67
CA SER A 184 28.35 11.41 -29.93
C SER A 184 27.44 11.28 -28.71
N ALA A 185 26.32 10.56 -28.84
CA ALA A 185 25.42 10.28 -27.73
C ALA A 185 26.11 9.45 -26.64
N LYS A 186 26.88 8.42 -27.02
CA LYS A 186 27.67 7.61 -26.07
C LYS A 186 28.71 8.45 -25.32
N LYS A 187 29.46 9.29 -26.03
CA LYS A 187 30.44 10.20 -25.41
C LYS A 187 29.79 11.20 -24.45
N ALA A 188 28.61 11.72 -24.80
CA ALA A 188 27.87 12.64 -23.94
C ALA A 188 27.37 11.95 -22.65
N ILE A 189 26.94 10.69 -22.74
CA ILE A 189 26.53 9.87 -21.59
C ILE A 189 27.72 9.59 -20.66
N GLU A 190 28.84 9.12 -21.21
CA GLU A 190 30.05 8.80 -20.42
C GLU A 190 30.62 10.04 -19.72
N LYS A 191 30.59 11.21 -20.38
CA LYS A 191 31.05 12.48 -19.79
C LYS A 191 30.17 12.97 -18.63
N SER A 192 28.92 12.51 -18.55
CA SER A 192 27.99 12.84 -17.46
C SER A 192 28.02 11.80 -16.34
N ASP A 193 29.04 10.94 -16.27
CA ASP A 193 29.13 9.83 -15.32
C ASP A 193 27.90 8.90 -15.39
N LEU A 194 27.28 8.77 -16.56
CA LEU A 194 26.13 7.89 -16.81
C LEU A 194 26.59 6.66 -17.60
N SER A 195 25.82 5.57 -17.52
CA SER A 195 26.11 4.34 -18.24
C SER A 195 25.22 4.20 -19.48
N ILE A 196 25.75 3.67 -20.58
CA ILE A 196 24.93 3.36 -21.77
C ILE A 196 24.21 2.02 -21.59
N GLY A 197 22.92 1.99 -21.94
CA GLY A 197 22.05 0.84 -21.82
C GLY A 197 21.71 0.16 -23.13
N VAL A 198 20.47 -0.31 -23.25
CA VAL A 198 19.94 -0.98 -24.44
C VAL A 198 19.72 0.04 -25.55
N THR A 199 20.27 -0.26 -26.73
CA THR A 199 20.01 0.49 -27.97
C THR A 199 18.90 -0.21 -28.75
N ASN A 200 17.72 0.40 -28.82
CA ASN A 200 16.60 -0.06 -29.64
C ASN A 200 16.62 0.64 -31.00
N GLU A 201 16.08 0.00 -32.02
CA GLU A 201 15.94 0.59 -33.35
C GLU A 201 14.45 0.78 -33.70
N SER A 202 14.09 2.00 -34.08
CA SER A 202 12.75 2.32 -34.59
C SER A 202 12.84 2.75 -36.05
N PRO A 203 11.97 2.22 -36.94
CA PRO A 203 11.94 2.68 -38.32
C PRO A 203 11.56 4.17 -38.40
N SER A 204 12.25 4.93 -39.25
CA SER A 204 11.95 6.34 -39.53
C SER A 204 12.12 6.66 -41.01
N ALA A 205 11.16 7.41 -41.58
CA ALA A 205 11.24 7.93 -42.97
C ALA A 205 11.98 9.26 -43.06
N SER A 206 11.97 10.03 -41.98
CA SER A 206 12.32 11.45 -41.95
C SER A 206 13.65 11.74 -41.25
N THR A 207 14.23 10.74 -40.60
CA THR A 207 15.46 10.88 -39.80
C THR A 207 16.53 9.97 -40.38
N SER A 208 17.76 10.51 -40.53
CA SER A 208 18.93 9.73 -40.94
C SER A 208 19.11 8.49 -40.09
N GLU A 209 19.57 7.38 -40.68
CA GLU A 209 19.85 6.15 -39.94
C GLU A 209 20.93 6.36 -38.87
N GLY A 210 20.74 5.74 -37.71
CA GLY A 210 21.68 5.83 -36.57
C GLY A 210 21.55 7.11 -35.72
N THR A 211 20.51 7.92 -35.94
CA THR A 211 20.23 9.12 -35.14
C THR A 211 19.33 8.77 -33.95
N VAL A 212 19.63 9.32 -32.77
CA VAL A 212 18.82 9.11 -31.57
C VAL A 212 17.45 9.80 -31.69
N LEU A 213 16.39 9.00 -31.59
CA LEU A 213 14.98 9.44 -31.60
C LEU A 213 14.45 9.71 -30.19
N SER A 214 14.82 8.87 -29.23
CA SER A 214 14.36 8.99 -27.85
C SER A 214 15.30 8.34 -26.85
N THR A 215 15.25 8.81 -25.60
CA THR A 215 16.00 8.24 -24.49
C THR A 215 15.10 7.97 -23.29
N SER A 216 15.48 6.95 -22.51
CA SER A 216 14.82 6.61 -21.24
C SER A 216 15.90 6.36 -20.19
N PRO A 217 15.95 7.15 -19.10
CA PRO A 217 15.12 8.32 -18.77
C PRO A 217 15.23 9.51 -19.74
N ARG A 218 14.22 10.40 -19.75
CA ARG A 218 14.15 11.56 -20.66
C ARG A 218 15.20 12.62 -20.33
N LYS A 219 15.52 13.47 -21.33
CA LYS A 219 16.33 14.69 -21.16
C LYS A 219 15.89 15.49 -19.92
N GLY A 220 16.87 15.93 -19.13
CA GLY A 220 16.66 16.76 -17.94
C GLY A 220 16.11 16.01 -16.72
N ALA A 221 15.92 14.69 -16.80
CA ALA A 221 15.64 13.90 -15.61
C ALA A 221 16.86 13.92 -14.68
N SER A 222 16.61 14.06 -13.36
CA SER A 222 17.65 13.99 -12.34
C SER A 222 17.79 12.55 -11.88
N VAL A 223 18.92 11.91 -12.21
CA VAL A 223 19.16 10.49 -11.91
C VAL A 223 20.45 10.33 -11.10
N PRO A 224 20.58 9.27 -10.28
CA PRO A 224 21.85 8.96 -9.64
C PRO A 224 22.96 8.81 -10.68
N ALA A 225 24.18 9.28 -10.39
CA ALA A 225 25.35 8.95 -11.21
C ALA A 225 25.47 7.42 -11.38
N GLY A 226 25.97 6.99 -12.53
CA GLY A 226 26.04 5.59 -12.94
C GLY A 226 24.74 5.01 -13.50
N THR A 227 23.61 5.75 -13.47
CA THR A 227 22.34 5.27 -14.03
C THR A 227 22.48 4.92 -15.51
N THR A 228 21.90 3.79 -15.90
CA THR A 228 21.88 3.30 -17.27
C THR A 228 20.82 4.03 -18.12
N ILE A 229 21.24 4.62 -19.24
CA ILE A 229 20.36 5.32 -20.20
C ILE A 229 20.12 4.43 -21.42
N ASN A 230 18.86 4.07 -21.66
CA ASN A 230 18.45 3.36 -22.87
C ASN A 230 18.19 4.36 -24.00
N ILE A 231 18.61 4.02 -25.21
CA ILE A 231 18.55 4.89 -26.39
C ILE A 231 17.75 4.19 -27.47
N THR A 232 16.89 4.92 -28.19
CA THR A 232 16.23 4.43 -29.39
C THR A 232 16.74 5.23 -30.59
N VAL A 233 17.20 4.53 -31.62
CA VAL A 233 17.80 5.12 -32.82
C VAL A 233 16.95 4.85 -34.05
N SER A 234 17.02 5.72 -35.05
CA SER A 234 16.37 5.52 -36.34
C SER A 234 17.04 4.42 -37.15
N ARG A 235 16.24 3.50 -37.68
CA ARG A 235 16.62 2.57 -38.75
C ARG A 235 15.85 2.88 -40.03
N ALA A 236 16.39 2.45 -41.17
CA ALA A 236 15.68 2.55 -42.44
C ALA A 236 14.35 1.77 -42.41
N LEU A 237 13.30 2.37 -42.97
CA LEU A 237 12.02 1.70 -43.22
C LEU A 237 12.21 0.56 -44.20
N ARG A 238 11.84 -0.67 -43.82
CA ARG A 238 11.84 -1.80 -44.74
C ARG A 238 10.60 -1.73 -45.64
N ALA A 239 10.73 -2.18 -46.89
CA ALA A 239 9.67 -2.11 -47.91
C ALA A 239 8.34 -2.76 -47.45
N ASN A 240 8.39 -3.76 -46.56
CA ASN A 240 7.19 -4.42 -46.01
C ASN A 240 6.49 -3.59 -44.91
N GLU A 241 7.19 -2.65 -44.27
CA GLU A 241 6.65 -1.75 -43.23
C GLU A 241 5.96 -0.52 -43.85
N MET A 242 6.32 -0.13 -45.09
CA MET A 242 5.60 0.89 -45.87
C MET A 242 4.24 0.42 -46.40
N SER A 243 4.00 -0.90 -46.41
CA SER A 243 2.75 -1.48 -46.93
C SER A 243 1.60 -1.42 -45.93
N SER A 244 1.89 -1.31 -44.63
CA SER A 244 0.90 -1.38 -43.56
C SER A 244 0.12 -0.08 -43.34
N GLU A 245 0.52 1.02 -43.98
CA GLU A 245 -0.13 2.34 -43.88
C GLU A 245 -1.08 2.63 -45.05
N ARG A 246 -1.15 1.73 -46.05
CA ARG A 246 -2.21 1.80 -47.07
C ARG A 246 -3.44 1.07 -46.53
N PRO A 247 -4.57 1.75 -46.31
CA PRO A 247 -5.83 1.03 -46.05
C PRO A 247 -6.09 0.09 -47.23
N PRO A 248 -6.67 -1.12 -47.01
CA PRO A 248 -7.07 -1.95 -48.13
C PRO A 248 -8.07 -1.15 -48.97
N MET A 249 -7.75 -0.92 -50.25
CA MET A 249 -8.76 -0.52 -51.22
C MET A 249 -9.67 -1.73 -51.44
N ASP A 250 -10.64 -1.92 -50.56
CA ASP A 250 -11.79 -2.77 -50.88
C ASP A 250 -12.79 -1.90 -51.64
N ASN A 251 -12.66 -1.94 -52.96
CA ASN A 251 -13.54 -1.27 -53.90
C ASN A 251 -14.82 -2.11 -54.10
N GLN A 252 -15.76 -2.03 -53.17
CA GLN A 252 -17.15 -2.41 -53.41
C GLN A 252 -18.13 -1.51 -52.65
N ASN A 253 -18.29 -0.25 -53.09
CA ASN A 253 -19.63 0.35 -53.06
C ASN A 253 -19.75 1.54 -54.05
N LYS A 254 -20.42 1.31 -55.19
CA LYS A 254 -20.68 2.31 -56.25
C LYS A 254 -21.70 3.39 -55.86
N GLU A 255 -22.32 3.34 -54.69
CA GLU A 255 -23.39 4.27 -54.29
C GLU A 255 -22.91 5.57 -53.62
N ARG A 256 -21.63 5.72 -53.28
CA ARG A 256 -21.14 6.94 -52.58
C ARG A 256 -20.65 8.06 -53.51
N GLU A 257 -20.45 7.80 -54.80
CA GLU A 257 -20.02 8.81 -55.77
C GLU A 257 -21.13 9.78 -56.20
N GLU A 258 -22.40 9.43 -56.00
CA GLU A 258 -23.52 10.24 -56.50
C GLU A 258 -23.96 11.35 -55.53
N VAL A 259 -23.58 11.27 -54.25
CA VAL A 259 -24.02 12.23 -53.21
C VAL A 259 -23.13 13.49 -53.13
N VAL A 260 -21.91 13.47 -53.67
CA VAL A 260 -20.95 14.59 -53.53
C VAL A 260 -21.08 15.65 -54.64
N ARG A 261 -21.80 15.38 -55.74
CA ARG A 261 -21.93 16.35 -56.85
C ARG A 261 -22.91 17.50 -56.62
N LYS A 262 -23.58 17.61 -55.46
CA LYS A 262 -24.65 18.61 -55.23
C LYS A 262 -24.34 19.79 -54.29
N ILE A 263 -23.08 20.06 -53.97
CA ILE A 263 -22.75 21.32 -53.25
C ILE A 263 -21.69 22.07 -54.04
N VAL A 264 -22.17 22.76 -55.07
CA VAL A 264 -21.45 23.77 -55.83
C VAL A 264 -21.25 25.02 -54.97
N ILE A 265 -20.03 25.54 -55.04
CA ILE A 265 -19.47 26.75 -54.45
C ILE A 265 -20.36 27.98 -54.71
N LYS A 266 -20.58 28.81 -53.68
CA LYS A 266 -20.74 30.27 -53.81
C LYS A 266 -19.85 30.99 -52.79
N GLU A 267 -18.64 31.30 -53.25
CA GLU A 267 -17.87 32.53 -53.09
C GLU A 267 -18.09 33.37 -51.81
N SER A 268 -17.06 33.43 -50.95
CA SER A 268 -16.98 34.34 -49.81
C SER A 268 -15.81 35.30 -49.98
N ALA A 269 -16.12 36.59 -50.15
CA ALA A 269 -15.17 37.70 -50.09
C ALA A 269 -14.61 37.91 -48.67
N PRO A 270 -13.42 38.52 -48.50
CA PRO A 270 -12.75 38.58 -47.20
C PRO A 270 -13.29 39.73 -46.34
N VAL A 271 -13.64 39.44 -45.08
CA VAL A 271 -14.04 40.45 -44.10
C VAL A 271 -12.99 40.57 -42.99
N LYS A 272 -12.59 41.82 -42.74
CA LYS A 272 -11.60 42.26 -41.75
C LYS A 272 -12.06 41.99 -40.31
N ILE A 273 -11.11 41.60 -39.47
CA ILE A 273 -11.24 41.39 -38.03
C ILE A 273 -11.13 42.74 -37.30
N PRO A 274 -12.02 43.05 -36.35
CA PRO A 274 -11.68 43.93 -35.24
C PRO A 274 -11.78 43.21 -33.90
N LEU A 275 -10.72 43.37 -33.10
CA LEU A 275 -10.68 43.07 -31.66
C LEU A 275 -11.62 44.02 -30.88
N LYS A 276 -12.27 43.50 -29.84
CA LYS A 276 -12.63 44.18 -28.56
C LYS A 276 -13.16 43.12 -27.60
N THR A 277 -12.42 42.72 -26.56
CA THR A 277 -12.37 43.30 -25.20
C THR A 277 -13.66 43.02 -24.42
N ASP A 278 -13.60 42.02 -23.54
CA ASP A 278 -14.65 41.72 -22.55
C ASP A 278 -14.67 42.73 -21.40
N SER A 279 -15.87 43.07 -20.93
CA SER A 279 -16.12 43.78 -19.68
C SER A 279 -17.45 43.31 -19.08
N ASN A 280 -17.37 42.62 -17.94
CA ASN A 280 -18.28 42.57 -16.77
C ASN A 280 -19.82 42.43 -16.96
N ILE A 281 -20.37 41.26 -16.53
CA ILE A 281 -21.23 40.98 -15.33
C ILE A 281 -22.16 42.13 -14.83
N PRO A 282 -23.43 41.96 -14.30
CA PRO A 282 -24.19 40.77 -13.82
C PRO A 282 -25.73 40.73 -14.14
N ALA A 283 -26.42 39.69 -13.60
CA ALA A 283 -27.67 39.75 -12.79
C ALA A 283 -28.98 39.09 -13.33
N ASP A 284 -29.41 38.09 -12.53
CA ASP A 284 -30.76 37.76 -12.02
C ASP A 284 -31.89 37.10 -12.88
N LYS A 285 -32.14 35.83 -12.51
CA LYS A 285 -33.41 35.23 -12.01
C LYS A 285 -34.67 34.98 -12.90
N LYS A 286 -34.92 33.65 -13.03
CA LYS A 286 -36.07 32.84 -12.51
C LYS A 286 -37.28 32.49 -13.41
N THR A 287 -37.62 31.17 -13.35
CA THR A 287 -38.95 30.50 -13.50
C THR A 287 -39.48 30.32 -14.95
N GLU A 288 -40.15 29.25 -15.43
CA GLU A 288 -40.94 28.16 -14.83
C GLU A 288 -41.41 27.09 -15.89
N LEU A 289 -41.55 25.81 -15.47
CA LEU A 289 -42.44 24.66 -15.85
C LEU A 289 -43.09 24.45 -17.27
N LYS A 290 -43.04 23.19 -17.79
CA LYS A 290 -44.15 22.22 -18.12
C LYS A 290 -43.79 21.25 -19.29
N VAL A 291 -43.78 19.91 -19.11
CA VAL A 291 -44.84 18.85 -19.20
C VAL A 291 -44.98 18.21 -20.60
N VAL A 292 -45.41 16.92 -20.60
CA VAL A 292 -45.89 15.99 -21.66
C VAL A 292 -44.81 14.96 -22.08
N GLU A 293 -44.82 13.67 -21.70
CA GLU A 293 -45.81 12.56 -21.65
C GLU A 293 -45.88 11.70 -22.94
N LYS A 294 -46.09 10.39 -22.73
CA LYS A 294 -46.21 9.19 -23.61
C LYS A 294 -44.91 8.38 -23.73
N GLY A 295 -44.81 7.13 -23.25
CA GLY A 295 -45.78 6.01 -23.21
C GLY A 295 -45.22 4.92 -24.16
N ALA A 296 -45.16 3.61 -23.92
CA ALA A 296 -45.73 2.69 -22.92
C ALA A 296 -44.76 1.47 -22.84
N SER A 297 -44.55 0.85 -21.66
CA SER A 297 -45.07 -0.46 -21.21
C SER A 297 -44.77 -1.63 -22.18
N VAL A 298 -44.24 -2.78 -21.75
CA VAL A 298 -44.90 -3.73 -20.82
C VAL A 298 -43.88 -4.51 -19.97
N GLU A 299 -44.22 -4.59 -18.70
CA GLU A 299 -43.76 -5.53 -17.66
C GLU A 299 -44.84 -6.62 -17.51
N LEU A 300 -44.47 -7.88 -17.26
CA LEU A 300 -45.23 -8.76 -16.34
C LEU A 300 -44.28 -9.82 -15.74
N VAL A 301 -44.49 -10.03 -14.44
CA VAL A 301 -43.63 -10.66 -13.43
C VAL A 301 -44.08 -12.13 -13.17
N PRO A 302 -43.88 -12.73 -11.97
CA PRO A 302 -42.83 -13.67 -11.52
C PRO A 302 -43.30 -15.15 -11.41
N VAL A 303 -42.39 -16.11 -11.19
CA VAL A 303 -42.72 -17.35 -10.44
C VAL A 303 -41.55 -17.83 -9.57
N SER A 304 -41.92 -18.21 -8.33
CA SER A 304 -41.14 -18.72 -7.20
C SER A 304 -41.05 -20.26 -7.17
N SER A 305 -40.13 -20.79 -6.33
CA SER A 305 -40.03 -22.16 -5.75
C SER A 305 -39.60 -23.28 -6.72
N GLU A 306 -38.72 -24.25 -6.38
CA GLU A 306 -38.82 -25.20 -5.26
C GLU A 306 -37.52 -26.04 -5.07
N LYS A 307 -37.41 -26.72 -3.91
CA LYS A 307 -36.29 -27.58 -3.48
C LYS A 307 -36.35 -29.01 -4.06
N THR A 308 -35.19 -29.69 -3.97
CA THR A 308 -34.95 -31.08 -3.47
C THR A 308 -34.55 -32.20 -4.47
N ASN A 309 -33.38 -32.80 -4.17
CA ASN A 309 -33.06 -34.23 -3.99
C ASN A 309 -32.16 -35.04 -4.98
N LYS A 310 -31.13 -35.64 -4.36
CA LYS A 310 -30.46 -36.96 -4.52
C LYS A 310 -29.82 -37.33 -5.88
N SER A 311 -28.51 -37.62 -5.97
CA SER A 311 -27.67 -38.68 -5.35
C SER A 311 -27.58 -39.93 -6.25
N GLU A 312 -26.35 -40.45 -6.36
CA GLU A 312 -25.93 -41.79 -6.83
C GLU A 312 -25.84 -42.07 -8.35
N SER A 313 -24.61 -42.06 -8.85
CA SER A 313 -24.05 -43.25 -9.51
C SER A 313 -22.52 -43.23 -9.40
N GLU A 314 -22.01 -43.92 -8.38
CA GLU A 314 -20.60 -44.24 -8.23
C GLU A 314 -20.17 -45.37 -9.18
N ALA A 315 -18.88 -45.37 -9.51
CA ALA A 315 -18.04 -46.53 -9.71
C ALA A 315 -18.33 -47.50 -10.87
N LYS A 316 -17.78 -47.18 -12.05
CA LYS A 316 -16.91 -48.11 -12.81
C LYS A 316 -16.35 -47.40 -14.04
N VAL A 317 -15.08 -46.99 -13.99
CA VAL A 317 -13.99 -47.43 -14.87
C VAL A 317 -12.73 -46.77 -14.29
N GLU A 318 -12.27 -47.36 -13.20
CA GLU A 318 -10.92 -47.21 -12.70
C GLU A 318 -10.00 -47.96 -13.67
N THR A 319 -9.40 -47.26 -14.64
CA THR A 319 -8.11 -47.61 -15.28
C THR A 319 -7.73 -46.61 -16.38
N LEU A 320 -7.39 -45.38 -16.01
CA LEU A 320 -6.38 -44.54 -16.70
C LEU A 320 -5.79 -43.56 -15.67
N LEU A 321 -5.16 -44.12 -14.64
CA LEU A 321 -4.41 -43.40 -13.62
C LEU A 321 -2.95 -43.25 -14.06
N THR A 322 -2.56 -42.09 -14.58
CA THR A 322 -1.31 -41.40 -14.21
C THR A 322 -1.30 -40.00 -14.84
N ASP A 323 -1.74 -38.99 -14.08
CA ASP A 323 -1.28 -37.57 -14.17
C ASP A 323 -2.11 -36.60 -13.31
N ALA A 324 -2.59 -37.03 -12.13
CA ALA A 324 -3.44 -36.23 -11.27
C ALA A 324 -2.94 -36.19 -9.82
N ASN A 325 -1.82 -35.50 -9.58
CA ASN A 325 -1.51 -35.01 -8.23
C ASN A 325 -0.68 -33.72 -8.25
N LYS A 326 -1.29 -32.62 -8.71
CA LYS A 326 -0.92 -31.29 -8.21
C LYS A 326 -2.05 -30.82 -7.31
N GLN A 327 -1.78 -30.70 -6.01
CA GLN A 327 -2.74 -30.22 -5.01
C GLN A 327 -3.36 -28.89 -5.47
N LYS A 328 -4.70 -28.87 -5.59
CA LYS A 328 -5.48 -27.68 -5.93
C LYS A 328 -5.57 -26.78 -4.69
N LYS A 329 -4.80 -25.68 -4.68
CA LYS A 329 -4.78 -24.70 -3.58
C LYS A 329 -5.73 -23.55 -3.91
N THR A 330 -6.10 -22.74 -2.90
CA THR A 330 -7.00 -21.58 -3.07
C THR A 330 -6.26 -20.29 -2.74
N ALA A 331 -6.23 -19.35 -3.68
CA ALA A 331 -5.72 -18.00 -3.49
C ALA A 331 -6.85 -17.10 -2.97
N LYS A 332 -6.66 -16.52 -1.79
CA LYS A 332 -7.61 -15.58 -1.16
C LYS A 332 -7.21 -14.16 -1.51
N ILE A 333 -7.88 -13.57 -2.50
CA ILE A 333 -7.59 -12.23 -3.00
C ILE A 333 -8.46 -11.24 -2.22
N ARG A 334 -7.82 -10.26 -1.58
CA ARG A 334 -8.49 -9.19 -0.83
C ARG A 334 -7.91 -7.85 -1.26
N TYR A 335 -8.72 -7.04 -1.93
CA TYR A 335 -8.29 -5.76 -2.45
C TYR A 335 -9.35 -4.69 -2.21
N GLN A 336 -8.94 -3.55 -1.67
CA GLN A 336 -9.79 -2.37 -1.53
C GLN A 336 -9.37 -1.34 -2.57
N THR A 337 -10.31 -0.94 -3.41
CA THR A 337 -10.03 0.07 -4.44
C THR A 337 -9.77 1.42 -3.77
N PRO A 338 -8.81 2.22 -4.26
CA PRO A 338 -8.52 3.54 -3.71
C PRO A 338 -9.73 4.50 -3.84
N PRO A 339 -9.71 5.66 -3.17
CA PRO A 339 -10.71 6.69 -3.41
C PRO A 339 -10.65 7.17 -4.85
N LEU A 340 -11.70 6.91 -5.63
CA LEU A 340 -11.82 7.28 -7.03
C LEU A 340 -12.82 8.43 -7.19
N SER A 341 -12.51 9.41 -8.05
CA SER A 341 -13.42 10.48 -8.43
C SER A 341 -14.49 10.04 -9.44
N LYS A 342 -14.20 9.00 -10.23
CA LYS A 342 -15.10 8.33 -11.19
C LYS A 342 -14.83 6.82 -11.19
N PRO A 343 -15.81 5.96 -11.52
CA PRO A 343 -15.57 4.52 -11.66
C PRO A 343 -14.49 4.23 -12.71
N LEU A 344 -13.54 3.34 -12.39
CA LEU A 344 -12.48 2.91 -13.30
C LEU A 344 -12.68 1.45 -13.72
N SER A 345 -12.17 1.08 -14.90
CA SER A 345 -12.17 -0.31 -15.36
C SER A 345 -11.30 -1.17 -14.43
N LEU A 346 -11.80 -2.32 -14.01
CA LEU A 346 -11.13 -3.27 -13.15
C LEU A 346 -10.97 -4.58 -13.90
N LYS A 347 -9.74 -5.10 -13.91
CA LYS A 347 -9.43 -6.43 -14.45
C LYS A 347 -8.58 -7.19 -13.44
N ILE A 348 -9.03 -8.40 -13.07
CA ILE A 348 -8.29 -9.32 -12.20
C ILE A 348 -7.96 -10.54 -13.04
N GLU A 349 -6.67 -10.81 -13.20
CA GLU A 349 -6.17 -11.93 -13.98
C GLU A 349 -5.21 -12.79 -13.14
N MET A 350 -5.28 -14.10 -13.35
CA MET A 350 -4.39 -15.07 -12.74
C MET A 350 -3.56 -15.72 -13.85
N ARG A 351 -2.25 -15.71 -13.68
CA ARG A 351 -1.30 -16.41 -14.56
C ARG A 351 -0.81 -17.66 -13.86
N ASP A 352 -1.08 -18.83 -14.43
CA ASP A 352 -0.61 -20.13 -13.94
C ASP A 352 0.16 -20.86 -15.06
N SER A 353 0.54 -22.13 -14.83
CA SER A 353 1.24 -22.94 -15.84
C SER A 353 0.40 -23.25 -17.08
N SER A 354 -0.90 -23.01 -17.03
CA SER A 354 -1.88 -23.25 -18.11
C SER A 354 -2.17 -21.99 -18.93
N GLY A 355 -1.70 -20.81 -18.49
CA GLY A 355 -1.85 -19.54 -19.21
C GLY A 355 -2.40 -18.42 -18.33
N ILE A 356 -3.00 -17.40 -18.98
CA ILE A 356 -3.64 -16.27 -18.30
C ILE A 356 -5.15 -16.51 -18.25
N LYS A 357 -5.72 -16.54 -17.06
CA LYS A 357 -7.14 -16.67 -16.80
C LYS A 357 -7.69 -15.36 -16.23
N ILE A 358 -8.69 -14.79 -16.89
CA ILE A 358 -9.42 -13.62 -16.36
C ILE A 358 -10.38 -14.12 -15.28
N ILE A 359 -10.21 -13.62 -14.06
CA ILE A 359 -11.01 -14.00 -12.89
C ILE A 359 -12.23 -13.08 -12.75
N LYS A 360 -12.03 -11.78 -12.96
CA LYS A 360 -13.09 -10.77 -12.87
C LYS A 360 -12.76 -9.59 -13.78
N GLU A 361 -13.76 -9.10 -14.51
CA GLU A 361 -13.66 -7.90 -15.34
C GLU A 361 -14.91 -7.04 -15.12
N GLY A 362 -14.76 -5.73 -15.02
CA GLY A 362 -15.88 -4.81 -14.79
C GLY A 362 -15.42 -3.40 -14.46
N THR A 363 -16.22 -2.67 -13.69
CA THR A 363 -15.90 -1.34 -13.19
C THR A 363 -15.86 -1.32 -11.67
N ALA A 364 -14.82 -0.75 -11.09
CA ALA A 364 -14.66 -0.56 -9.66
C ALA A 364 -15.12 0.84 -9.22
N LYS A 365 -15.90 0.90 -8.14
CA LYS A 365 -16.32 2.15 -7.49
C LYS A 365 -15.28 2.58 -6.43
N SER A 366 -15.32 3.85 -6.04
CA SER A 366 -14.50 4.38 -4.96
C SER A 366 -14.68 3.58 -3.65
N GLY A 367 -13.59 3.06 -3.09
CA GLY A 367 -13.61 2.33 -1.81
C GLY A 367 -14.27 0.94 -1.84
N GLU A 368 -14.62 0.40 -3.01
CA GLU A 368 -15.18 -0.94 -3.17
C GLU A 368 -14.20 -2.02 -2.66
N TYR A 369 -14.72 -2.95 -1.85
CA TYR A 369 -13.96 -4.07 -1.30
C TYR A 369 -14.21 -5.34 -2.12
N ILE A 370 -13.12 -5.95 -2.60
CA ILE A 370 -13.15 -7.12 -3.47
C ILE A 370 -12.52 -8.29 -2.72
N SER A 371 -13.31 -9.33 -2.49
CA SER A 371 -12.89 -10.60 -1.88
C SER A 371 -13.20 -11.75 -2.85
N LEU A 372 -12.18 -12.47 -3.29
CA LEU A 372 -12.31 -13.59 -4.23
C LEU A 372 -11.47 -14.77 -3.78
N ASP A 373 -12.04 -15.97 -3.85
CA ASP A 373 -11.35 -17.23 -3.59
C ASP A 373 -11.16 -17.96 -4.92
N VAL A 374 -9.91 -18.03 -5.39
CA VAL A 374 -9.60 -18.56 -6.73
C VAL A 374 -8.75 -19.82 -6.61
N PRO A 375 -9.21 -20.97 -7.14
CA PRO A 375 -8.40 -22.18 -7.14
C PRO A 375 -7.25 -22.08 -8.14
N TYR A 376 -6.05 -22.50 -7.74
CA TYR A 376 -4.85 -22.54 -8.56
C TYR A 376 -4.08 -23.85 -8.37
N ILE A 377 -3.22 -24.17 -9.35
CA ILE A 377 -2.45 -25.41 -9.42
C ILE A 377 -0.97 -25.05 -9.64
N GLY A 378 -0.10 -25.41 -8.69
CA GLY A 378 1.33 -25.08 -8.75
C GLY A 378 1.59 -23.59 -8.46
N ALA A 379 2.62 -23.00 -9.10
CA ALA A 379 2.91 -21.58 -8.97
C ALA A 379 1.95 -20.75 -9.84
N SER A 380 1.29 -19.77 -9.24
CA SER A 380 0.41 -18.81 -9.92
C SER A 380 0.66 -17.39 -9.44
N THR A 381 0.39 -16.41 -10.30
CA THR A 381 0.49 -14.98 -9.98
C THR A 381 -0.84 -14.31 -10.29
N VAL A 382 -1.41 -13.62 -9.32
CA VAL A 382 -2.61 -12.81 -9.51
C VAL A 382 -2.20 -11.36 -9.72
N MET A 383 -2.80 -10.70 -10.71
CA MET A 383 -2.62 -9.29 -11.02
C MET A 383 -3.98 -8.59 -11.02
N ILE A 384 -4.03 -7.40 -10.43
CA ILE A 384 -5.19 -6.51 -10.46
C ILE A 384 -4.79 -5.24 -11.18
N THR A 385 -5.53 -4.93 -12.23
CA THR A 385 -5.37 -3.74 -13.06
C THR A 385 -6.58 -2.83 -12.87
N LEU A 386 -6.34 -1.55 -12.64
CA LEU A 386 -7.37 -0.52 -12.46
C LEU A 386 -7.11 0.64 -13.43
N GLY A 387 -8.07 0.97 -14.29
CA GLY A 387 -7.92 2.01 -15.31
C GLY A 387 -6.89 1.69 -16.40
N GLY A 388 -6.43 0.45 -16.50
CA GLY A 388 -5.33 0.02 -17.38
C GLY A 388 -3.97 -0.10 -16.68
N ASP A 389 -3.83 0.40 -15.45
CA ASP A 389 -2.59 0.35 -14.69
C ASP A 389 -2.57 -0.82 -13.70
N LEU A 390 -1.43 -1.51 -13.59
CA LEU A 390 -1.23 -2.58 -12.60
C LEU A 390 -1.14 -1.95 -11.19
N VAL A 391 -2.12 -2.25 -10.34
CA VAL A 391 -2.22 -1.68 -8.98
C VAL A 391 -1.87 -2.68 -7.88
N TRP A 392 -1.95 -3.98 -8.16
CA TRP A 392 -1.61 -5.01 -7.20
C TRP A 392 -1.19 -6.30 -7.90
N GLN A 393 -0.20 -6.99 -7.34
CA GLN A 393 0.26 -8.28 -7.81
C GLN A 393 0.69 -9.13 -6.61
N ASP A 394 0.32 -10.41 -6.62
CA ASP A 394 0.75 -11.37 -5.61
C ASP A 394 1.01 -12.75 -6.21
N ARG A 395 1.94 -13.49 -5.62
CA ARG A 395 2.39 -14.80 -6.10
C ARG A 395 2.03 -15.88 -5.09
N PHE A 396 1.37 -16.92 -5.58
CA PHE A 396 0.93 -18.08 -4.81
C PHE A 396 1.68 -19.32 -5.30
N ASN A 397 2.27 -20.09 -4.38
CA ASN A 397 3.07 -21.29 -4.70
C ASN A 397 2.51 -22.54 -3.99
#